data_AF-A0A6A5CAB6-F1
#
_entry.id   AF-A0A6A5CAB6-F1
#
_cell.length_a   1.000
_cell.length_b   1.000
_cell.length_c   1.000
_cell.angle_alpha   90.00
_cell.angle_beta   90.00
_cell.angle_gamma   90.00
#
_symmetry.space_group_name_H-M   'P 1'
#
loop_
_entity.id
_entity.type
_entity.pdbx_description
1 polymer ?
#
loop_
_entity_poly.entity_id
_entity_poly.type
_entity_poly.pdbx_seq_one_letter_code
_entity_poly.pdbx_strand_id
1 'polypeptide(L)'
;MQKSITEDPFDKEGVLHHLLQQCSREALCACSQESLNFLAKLFRQQHPQRILVDPSENVEAFLDTLLEHGFCVQAATGNDDGNFQEELERVVGVYKETFETQEMIETVESSYLLFPQRHDRLEEDTFQVITDLYHHALNQSGAVRPTIRLCKKREGFSAQLCRRLKMYDEFLRRLHVMENRLSSTTSRIEATQAALETTQSTLGTTQAALATTQAALETTQAALETTQAALATTQQRVKQLERIVGRVKSLVDEVDVNNAINNNN
;
A
#
# COMPACT_ATOMS: atom_id res chain seq x y z
N MET A 1 26.41 22.13 -42.23
CA MET A 1 26.68 21.10 -41.22
C MET A 1 25.39 20.87 -40.44
N GLN A 2 24.83 19.66 -40.49
CA GLN A 2 23.67 19.26 -39.68
C GLN A 2 24.10 19.26 -38.21
N LYS A 3 23.40 20.01 -37.35
CA LYS A 3 23.62 20.01 -35.91
C LYS A 3 22.53 19.16 -35.26
N SER A 4 22.91 18.17 -34.49
CA SER A 4 22.02 17.23 -33.81
C SER A 4 21.81 17.63 -32.34
N ILE A 5 20.71 17.16 -31.76
CA ILE A 5 20.52 17.14 -30.31
C ILE A 5 21.43 16.03 -29.79
N THR A 6 22.55 16.40 -29.18
CA THR A 6 23.57 15.53 -28.60
C THR A 6 23.19 15.07 -27.18
N GLU A 7 23.73 13.94 -26.71
CA GLU A 7 23.56 13.45 -25.33
C GLU A 7 24.06 14.46 -24.29
N ASP A 8 25.12 15.22 -24.63
CA ASP A 8 25.55 16.40 -23.89
C ASP A 8 24.93 17.66 -24.52
N PRO A 9 24.01 18.36 -23.83
CA PRO A 9 23.37 19.59 -24.33
C PRO A 9 24.38 20.71 -24.65
N PHE A 10 25.58 20.67 -24.06
CA PHE A 10 26.61 21.71 -24.21
C PHE A 10 27.78 21.28 -25.10
N ASP A 11 27.68 20.14 -25.79
CA ASP A 11 28.67 19.72 -26.78
C ASP A 11 28.82 20.79 -27.89
N LYS A 12 30.04 20.98 -28.38
CA LYS A 12 30.37 22.01 -29.39
C LYS A 12 29.61 21.82 -30.70
N GLU A 13 29.17 20.59 -30.98
CA GLU A 13 28.35 20.25 -32.14
C GLU A 13 26.83 20.33 -31.87
N GLY A 14 26.44 20.52 -30.61
CA GLY A 14 25.06 20.55 -30.14
C GLY A 14 24.31 21.83 -30.50
N VAL A 15 23.00 21.69 -30.72
CA VAL A 15 22.11 22.81 -31.08
C VAL A 15 22.05 23.86 -29.98
N LEU A 16 21.98 23.45 -28.70
CA LEU A 16 21.90 24.36 -27.57
C LEU A 16 23.22 25.14 -27.39
N HIS A 17 24.38 24.48 -27.46
CA HIS A 17 25.67 25.17 -27.44
C HIS A 17 25.79 26.22 -28.55
N HIS A 18 25.38 25.86 -29.78
CA HIS A 18 25.47 26.79 -30.89
C HIS A 18 24.49 27.98 -30.77
N LEU A 19 23.28 27.76 -30.26
CA LEU A 19 22.34 28.85 -30.01
C LEU A 19 22.87 29.77 -28.91
N LEU A 20 23.42 29.24 -27.83
CA LEU A 20 24.02 30.03 -26.77
C LEU A 20 25.21 30.87 -27.28
N GLN A 21 26.05 30.33 -28.16
CA GLN A 21 27.13 31.07 -28.83
C GLN A 21 26.65 32.21 -29.74
N GLN A 22 25.39 32.17 -30.17
CA GLN A 22 24.78 33.19 -31.04
C GLN A 22 23.87 34.15 -30.28
N CYS A 23 23.45 33.80 -29.07
CA CYS A 23 22.68 34.66 -28.19
C CYS A 23 23.59 35.70 -27.53
N SER A 24 23.20 36.97 -27.66
CA SER A 24 23.77 38.05 -26.86
C SER A 24 23.35 37.95 -25.40
N ARG A 25 24.11 38.62 -24.51
CA ARG A 25 23.73 38.80 -23.11
C ARG A 25 22.30 39.36 -22.97
N GLU A 26 21.94 40.31 -23.83
CA GLU A 26 20.64 40.98 -23.81
C GLU A 26 19.49 40.02 -24.19
N ALA A 27 19.69 39.16 -25.18
CA ALA A 27 18.73 38.11 -25.55
C ALA A 27 18.55 37.05 -24.44
N LEU A 28 19.62 36.73 -23.71
CA LEU A 28 19.55 35.82 -22.56
C LEU A 28 18.84 36.45 -21.36
N CYS A 29 19.07 37.74 -21.08
CA CYS A 29 18.33 38.48 -20.05
C CYS A 29 16.82 38.51 -20.34
N ALA A 30 16.43 38.47 -21.62
CA ALA A 30 15.03 38.49 -22.03
C ALA A 30 14.34 37.12 -21.95
N CYS A 31 15.08 36.03 -21.72
CA CYS A 31 14.51 34.70 -21.55
C CYS A 31 13.75 34.56 -20.21
N SER A 32 12.73 33.70 -20.20
CA SER A 32 11.94 33.36 -19.02
C SER A 32 12.80 32.79 -17.90
N GLN A 33 12.46 33.15 -16.66
CA GLN A 33 13.12 32.65 -15.45
C GLN A 33 13.14 31.11 -15.39
N GLU A 34 12.09 30.46 -15.87
CA GLU A 34 11.99 29.00 -15.92
C GLU A 34 13.03 28.37 -16.86
N SER A 35 13.26 28.99 -18.02
CA SER A 35 14.27 28.55 -18.98
C SER A 35 15.69 28.76 -18.44
N LEU A 36 15.94 29.90 -17.78
CA LEU A 36 17.23 30.19 -17.15
C LEU A 36 17.52 29.23 -15.99
N ASN A 37 16.53 28.94 -15.13
CA ASN A 37 16.65 27.97 -14.06
C ASN A 37 16.94 26.56 -14.59
N PHE A 38 16.30 26.17 -15.70
CA PHE A 38 16.55 24.89 -16.34
C PHE A 38 17.96 24.81 -16.96
N LEU A 39 18.41 25.85 -17.66
CA LEU A 39 19.78 25.95 -18.17
C LEU A 39 20.81 25.84 -17.03
N ALA A 40 20.56 26.50 -15.89
CA ALA A 40 21.40 26.38 -14.71
C ALA A 40 21.43 24.94 -14.16
N LYS A 41 20.28 24.26 -14.11
CA LYS A 41 20.18 22.85 -13.71
C LYS A 41 21.02 21.94 -14.62
N LEU A 42 20.87 22.09 -15.94
CA LEU A 42 21.64 21.32 -16.92
C LEU A 42 23.15 21.57 -16.79
N PHE A 43 23.55 22.83 -16.63
CA PHE A 43 24.96 23.20 -16.50
C PHE A 43 25.59 22.61 -15.23
N ARG A 44 24.87 22.64 -14.10
CA ARG A 44 25.33 22.02 -12.84
C ARG A 44 25.47 20.50 -12.95
N GLN A 45 24.57 19.85 -13.69
CA GLN A 45 24.64 18.40 -13.92
C GLN A 45 25.85 18.00 -14.78
N GLN A 46 26.14 18.76 -15.83
CA GLN A 46 27.24 18.45 -16.76
C GLN A 46 28.61 18.98 -16.28
N HIS A 47 28.61 20.04 -15.46
CA HIS A 47 29.82 20.67 -14.94
C HIS A 47 29.76 20.89 -13.42
N PRO A 48 29.73 19.80 -12.61
CA PRO A 48 29.57 19.89 -11.15
C PRO A 48 30.72 20.63 -10.43
N GLN A 49 31.84 20.87 -11.11
CA GLN A 49 33.01 21.59 -10.58
C GLN A 49 32.94 23.11 -10.81
N ARG A 50 31.98 23.62 -11.59
CA ARG A 50 31.85 25.05 -11.90
C ARG A 50 30.76 25.66 -11.02
N ILE A 51 31.12 26.66 -10.21
CA ILE A 51 30.18 27.36 -9.34
C ILE A 51 29.32 28.27 -10.22
N LEU A 52 28.07 27.88 -10.42
CA LEU A 52 27.10 28.67 -11.15
C LEU A 52 26.08 29.26 -10.18
N VAL A 53 26.06 30.59 -10.11
CA VAL A 53 25.10 31.36 -9.29
C VAL A 53 23.68 30.98 -9.69
N ASP A 54 22.78 30.82 -8.72
CA ASP A 54 21.40 30.52 -9.05
C ASP A 54 20.75 31.71 -9.77
N PRO A 55 20.21 31.52 -10.99
CA PRO A 55 19.56 32.62 -11.70
C PRO A 55 18.34 33.17 -10.95
N SER A 56 17.79 32.47 -9.96
CA SER A 56 16.73 33.00 -9.08
C SER A 56 17.22 34.03 -8.06
N GLU A 57 18.52 34.04 -7.73
CA GLU A 57 19.13 35.00 -6.81
C GLU A 57 19.72 36.20 -7.54
N ASN A 58 20.42 35.96 -8.66
CA ASN A 58 21.01 37.02 -9.47
C ASN A 58 21.25 36.57 -10.92
N VAL A 59 20.34 36.97 -11.81
CA VAL A 59 20.41 36.68 -13.26
C VAL A 59 21.68 37.28 -13.88
N GLU A 60 22.08 38.50 -13.51
CA GLU A 60 23.26 39.15 -14.09
C GLU A 60 24.55 38.39 -13.73
N ALA A 61 24.70 37.94 -12.49
CA ALA A 61 25.85 37.14 -12.06
C ALA A 61 25.89 35.74 -12.71
N PHE A 62 24.71 35.14 -12.96
CA PHE A 62 24.60 33.90 -13.73
C PHE A 62 25.07 34.10 -15.18
N LEU A 63 24.65 35.18 -15.83
CA LEU A 63 25.06 35.49 -17.20
C LEU A 63 26.54 35.86 -17.31
N ASP A 64 27.09 36.58 -16.32
CA ASP A 64 28.53 36.85 -16.23
C ASP A 64 29.32 35.54 -16.14
N THR A 65 28.83 34.57 -15.36
CA THR A 65 29.46 33.25 -15.28
C THR A 65 29.40 32.51 -16.63
N LEU A 66 28.29 32.59 -17.37
CA LEU A 66 28.18 31.98 -18.70
C LEU A 66 29.11 32.64 -19.72
N LEU A 67 29.28 33.96 -19.65
CA LEU A 67 30.21 34.74 -20.49
C LEU A 67 31.67 34.38 -20.18
N GLU A 68 32.06 34.32 -18.91
CA GLU A 68 33.41 33.95 -18.48
C GLU A 68 33.83 32.54 -18.94
N HIS A 69 32.85 31.63 -18.97
CA HIS A 69 33.06 30.27 -19.46
C HIS A 69 32.90 30.13 -20.98
N GLY A 70 32.64 31.25 -21.67
CA GLY A 70 32.60 31.34 -23.13
C GLY A 70 31.42 30.64 -23.76
N PHE A 71 30.28 30.52 -23.08
CA PHE A 71 29.06 29.91 -23.63
C PHE A 71 28.15 30.90 -24.35
N CYS A 72 28.29 32.21 -24.08
CA CYS A 72 27.58 33.28 -24.77
C CYS A 72 28.52 34.44 -25.12
N VAL A 73 28.03 35.39 -25.94
CA VAL A 73 28.82 36.50 -26.47
C VAL A 73 28.29 37.84 -25.96
N GLN A 74 29.19 38.80 -25.73
CA GLN A 74 28.88 40.09 -25.11
C GLN A 74 28.09 41.05 -26.04
N ALA A 75 28.19 40.89 -27.37
CA ALA A 75 27.41 41.64 -28.35
C ALA A 75 27.07 40.75 -29.55
N ALA A 76 25.85 40.85 -30.07
CA ALA A 76 25.41 40.09 -31.23
C ALA A 76 26.21 40.44 -32.48
N THR A 77 26.49 39.46 -33.34
CA THR A 77 27.17 39.68 -34.62
C THR A 77 26.23 40.17 -35.73
N GLY A 78 24.99 40.57 -35.39
CA GLY A 78 24.00 41.14 -36.33
C GLY A 78 22.67 41.50 -35.64
N ASN A 79 21.86 42.32 -36.31
CA ASN A 79 20.60 42.96 -35.84
C ASN A 79 19.42 42.00 -35.49
N ASP A 80 19.63 40.70 -35.28
CA ASP A 80 18.57 39.67 -35.20
C ASP A 80 18.32 39.08 -33.78
N ASP A 81 18.68 39.80 -32.72
CA ASP A 81 18.62 39.31 -31.32
C ASP A 81 17.26 38.77 -30.88
N GLY A 82 16.15 39.35 -31.34
CA GLY A 82 14.80 38.93 -30.97
C GLY A 82 14.42 37.54 -31.51
N ASN A 83 15.00 37.11 -32.64
CA ASN A 83 14.70 35.81 -33.23
C ASN A 83 15.42 34.67 -32.49
N PHE A 84 16.62 34.93 -31.97
CA PHE A 84 17.40 33.94 -31.23
C PHE A 84 16.87 33.68 -29.83
N GLN A 85 16.29 34.69 -29.16
CA GLN A 85 15.62 34.51 -27.86
C GLN A 85 14.45 33.51 -27.96
N GLU A 86 13.51 33.73 -28.89
CA GLU A 86 12.36 32.83 -29.07
C GLU A 86 12.79 31.42 -29.47
N GLU A 87 13.85 31.31 -30.27
CA GLU A 87 14.42 30.02 -30.66
C GLU A 87 15.09 29.32 -29.48
N LEU A 88 15.81 30.05 -28.61
CA LEU A 88 16.42 29.50 -27.41
C LEU A 88 15.38 29.01 -26.40
N GLU A 89 14.35 29.81 -26.09
CA GLU A 89 13.27 29.38 -25.18
C GLU A 89 12.58 28.11 -25.69
N ARG A 90 12.38 28.02 -27.01
CA ARG A 90 11.80 26.84 -27.64
C ARG A 90 12.71 25.62 -27.51
N VAL A 91 14.00 25.76 -27.79
CA VAL A 91 14.96 24.65 -27.65
C VAL A 91 15.10 24.23 -26.18
N VAL A 92 15.14 25.18 -25.26
CA VAL A 92 15.19 24.92 -23.81
C VAL A 92 13.94 24.16 -23.35
N GLY A 93 12.74 24.56 -23.78
CA GLY A 93 11.51 23.82 -23.49
C GLY A 93 11.56 22.37 -24.00
N VAL A 94 12.11 22.17 -25.20
CA VAL A 94 12.29 20.85 -25.83
C VAL A 94 13.27 19.95 -25.04
N TYR A 95 14.34 20.51 -24.48
CA TYR A 95 15.26 19.78 -23.59
C TYR A 95 14.63 19.49 -22.23
N LYS A 96 13.82 20.42 -21.70
CA LYS A 96 13.12 20.25 -20.43
C LYS A 96 12.15 19.08 -20.46
N GLU A 97 11.32 18.98 -21.49
CA GLU A 97 10.42 17.85 -21.65
C GLU A 97 11.17 16.52 -21.81
N THR A 98 12.28 16.50 -22.55
CA THR A 98 13.07 15.25 -22.68
C THR A 98 13.73 14.84 -21.37
N PHE A 99 14.22 15.81 -20.60
CA PHE A 99 14.82 15.54 -19.30
C PHE A 99 13.76 15.00 -18.31
N GLU A 100 12.57 15.61 -18.30
CA GLU A 100 11.43 15.11 -17.51
C GLU A 100 10.99 13.70 -17.94
N THR A 101 11.01 13.38 -19.24
CA THR A 101 10.71 12.02 -19.70
C THR A 101 11.78 11.02 -19.27
N GLN A 102 13.06 11.41 -19.28
CA GLN A 102 14.16 10.55 -18.88
C GLN A 102 14.14 10.28 -17.37
N GLU A 103 13.90 11.31 -16.55
CA GLU A 103 13.73 11.17 -15.10
C GLU A 103 12.51 10.30 -14.75
N MET A 104 11.42 10.39 -15.54
CA MET A 104 10.28 9.47 -15.41
C MET A 104 10.63 8.04 -15.81
N ILE A 105 11.43 7.82 -16.86
CA ILE A 105 11.91 6.49 -17.26
C ILE A 105 12.77 5.89 -16.15
N GLU A 106 13.74 6.62 -15.61
CA GLU A 106 14.61 6.15 -14.52
C GLU A 106 13.84 5.86 -13.22
N THR A 107 12.81 6.68 -12.91
CA THR A 107 11.92 6.44 -11.76
C THR A 107 11.10 5.17 -11.94
N VAL A 108 10.64 4.94 -13.17
CA VAL A 108 9.88 3.76 -13.56
C VAL A 108 10.78 2.52 -13.54
N GLU A 109 12.01 2.59 -14.06
CA GLU A 109 13.06 1.57 -13.95
C GLU A 109 13.43 1.24 -12.50
N SER A 110 13.58 2.25 -11.64
CA SER A 110 13.83 2.07 -10.21
C SER A 110 12.64 1.41 -9.49
N SER A 111 11.42 1.69 -9.94
CA SER A 111 10.20 1.05 -9.43
C SER A 111 10.04 -0.39 -9.94
N TYR A 112 10.55 -0.69 -11.14
CA TYR A 112 10.58 -2.03 -11.73
C TYR A 112 11.52 -3.00 -10.99
N LEU A 113 12.62 -2.52 -10.40
CA LEU A 113 13.55 -3.35 -9.61
C LEU A 113 12.94 -3.98 -8.35
N LEU A 114 11.77 -3.50 -7.89
CA LEU A 114 11.08 -4.06 -6.72
C LEU A 114 10.17 -5.26 -7.05
N PHE A 115 9.85 -5.55 -8.32
CA PHE A 115 8.87 -6.59 -8.69
C PHE A 115 9.24 -7.40 -9.96
N PRO A 116 10.12 -8.42 -9.87
CA PRO A 116 10.64 -9.16 -11.03
C PRO A 116 9.66 -10.13 -11.72
N GLN A 117 8.54 -10.50 -11.10
CA GLN A 117 7.82 -11.75 -11.46
C GLN A 117 6.74 -11.64 -12.56
N ARG A 118 6.57 -10.51 -13.26
CA ARG A 118 5.48 -10.36 -14.26
C ARG A 118 5.91 -9.82 -15.63
N HIS A 119 7.15 -10.06 -16.06
CA HIS A 119 7.77 -9.20 -17.09
C HIS A 119 8.03 -9.77 -18.50
N ASP A 120 7.95 -11.08 -18.76
CA ASP A 120 8.40 -11.63 -20.05
C ASP A 120 7.59 -11.20 -21.30
N ARG A 121 6.44 -10.53 -21.18
CA ARG A 121 5.61 -10.11 -22.32
C ARG A 121 5.39 -8.61 -22.48
N LEU A 122 5.79 -7.79 -21.51
CA LEU A 122 5.62 -6.34 -21.56
C LEU A 122 6.92 -5.60 -21.91
N GLU A 123 8.08 -6.22 -21.63
CA GLU A 123 9.40 -5.68 -21.98
C GLU A 123 9.60 -5.61 -23.50
N GLU A 124 9.36 -6.70 -24.22
CA GLU A 124 9.78 -6.82 -25.63
C GLU A 124 9.01 -5.85 -26.55
N ASP A 125 7.69 -5.73 -26.39
CA ASP A 125 6.89 -4.85 -27.25
C ASP A 125 7.06 -3.37 -26.92
N THR A 126 7.26 -3.01 -25.64
CA THR A 126 7.30 -1.59 -25.24
C THR A 126 8.68 -1.00 -25.47
N PHE A 127 9.77 -1.72 -25.13
CA PHE A 127 11.13 -1.27 -25.40
C PHE A 127 11.44 -1.26 -26.89
N GLN A 128 11.01 -2.27 -27.65
CA GLN A 128 11.26 -2.30 -29.10
C GLN A 128 10.54 -1.15 -29.80
N VAL A 129 9.31 -0.83 -29.41
CA VAL A 129 8.58 0.33 -29.94
C VAL A 129 9.25 1.66 -29.57
N ILE A 130 9.76 1.81 -28.35
CA ILE A 130 10.48 3.03 -27.93
C ILE A 130 11.79 3.19 -28.72
N THR A 131 12.57 2.12 -28.86
CA THR A 131 13.85 2.09 -29.58
C THR A 131 13.66 2.31 -31.08
N ASP A 132 12.67 1.66 -31.70
CA ASP A 132 12.36 1.83 -33.13
C ASP A 132 11.87 3.25 -33.43
N LEU A 133 11.09 3.85 -32.53
CA LEU A 133 10.62 5.23 -32.69
C LEU A 133 11.74 6.26 -32.47
N TYR A 134 12.67 6.01 -31.55
CA TYR A 134 13.84 6.84 -31.32
C TYR A 134 14.76 6.85 -32.55
N HIS A 135 15.05 5.67 -33.12
CA HIS A 135 15.85 5.55 -34.35
C HIS A 135 15.14 6.09 -35.60
N HIS A 136 13.81 5.95 -35.70
CA HIS A 136 13.04 6.51 -36.81
C HIS A 136 13.00 8.05 -36.79
N ALA A 137 13.00 8.66 -35.60
CA ALA A 137 13.04 10.11 -35.43
C ALA A 137 14.41 10.71 -35.79
N LEU A 138 15.51 9.99 -35.51
CA LEU A 138 16.87 10.43 -35.85
C LEU A 138 17.16 10.38 -37.36
N ASN A 139 16.60 9.39 -38.07
CA ASN A 139 16.91 9.14 -39.49
C ASN A 139 16.16 10.03 -40.51
N GLN A 140 15.21 10.87 -40.11
CA GLN A 140 14.47 11.78 -41.04
C GLN A 140 15.07 13.20 -41.14
N SER A 141 16.22 13.46 -40.52
CA SER A 141 16.85 14.78 -40.39
C SER A 141 17.64 15.20 -41.63
N GLY A 142 16.96 15.62 -42.71
CA GLY A 142 17.59 16.10 -43.96
C GLY A 142 17.46 17.60 -44.25
N ALA A 143 16.64 18.35 -43.51
CA ALA A 143 16.44 19.79 -43.75
C ALA A 143 16.01 20.50 -42.46
N VAL A 144 16.22 21.81 -42.38
CA VAL A 144 16.12 22.63 -41.13
C VAL A 144 14.72 23.27 -40.90
N ARG A 145 13.77 23.10 -41.83
CA ARG A 145 12.33 23.48 -41.64
C ARG A 145 11.40 22.38 -41.08
N PRO A 146 11.63 21.07 -41.32
CA PRO A 146 10.92 19.96 -40.67
C PRO A 146 11.10 19.90 -39.14
N THR A 147 12.16 20.48 -38.59
CA THR A 147 12.54 20.41 -37.18
C THR A 147 11.43 20.91 -36.24
N ILE A 148 10.72 22.00 -36.57
CA ILE A 148 9.64 22.54 -35.72
C ILE A 148 8.39 21.65 -35.71
N ARG A 149 8.02 21.03 -36.85
CA ARG A 149 6.88 20.09 -36.89
C ARG A 149 7.22 18.78 -36.20
N LEU A 150 8.46 18.33 -36.31
CA LEU A 150 8.96 17.16 -35.60
C LEU A 150 9.00 17.43 -34.09
N CYS A 151 9.43 18.62 -33.63
CA CYS A 151 9.34 19.01 -32.22
C CYS A 151 7.89 18.99 -31.71
N LYS A 152 6.92 19.58 -32.42
CA LYS A 152 5.49 19.53 -32.02
C LYS A 152 4.91 18.11 -31.99
N LYS A 153 5.31 17.25 -32.93
CA LYS A 153 4.87 15.84 -32.96
C LYS A 153 5.55 15.03 -31.84
N ARG A 154 6.79 15.38 -31.50
CA ARG A 154 7.56 14.84 -30.36
C ARG A 154 6.95 15.26 -29.02
N GLU A 155 6.57 16.53 -28.85
CA GLU A 155 5.83 17.07 -27.69
C GLU A 155 4.48 16.37 -27.49
N GLY A 156 3.73 16.16 -28.59
CA GLY A 156 2.47 15.44 -28.52
C GLY A 156 2.64 13.98 -28.07
N PHE A 157 3.71 13.33 -28.53
CA PHE A 157 4.01 11.93 -28.23
C PHE A 157 4.61 11.75 -26.83
N SER A 158 5.56 12.59 -26.42
CA SER A 158 6.12 12.61 -25.05
C SER A 158 5.01 12.83 -24.02
N ALA A 159 4.14 13.82 -24.25
CA ALA A 159 2.98 14.08 -23.38
C ALA A 159 1.97 12.92 -23.36
N GLN A 160 1.85 12.16 -24.45
CA GLN A 160 1.00 10.97 -24.49
C GLN A 160 1.61 9.80 -23.72
N LEU A 161 2.93 9.58 -23.84
CA LEU A 161 3.67 8.57 -23.09
C LEU A 161 3.64 8.88 -21.58
N CYS A 162 3.92 10.12 -21.18
CA CYS A 162 3.84 10.55 -19.78
C CYS A 162 2.44 10.33 -19.19
N ARG A 163 1.37 10.58 -19.96
CA ARG A 163 0.00 10.30 -19.51
C ARG A 163 -0.26 8.81 -19.30
N ARG A 164 0.25 7.96 -20.19
CA ARG A 164 0.12 6.50 -20.04
C ARG A 164 0.93 5.99 -18.86
N LEU A 165 2.15 6.46 -18.67
CA LEU A 165 3.00 6.06 -17.53
C LEU A 165 2.38 6.47 -16.19
N LYS A 166 1.86 7.70 -16.08
CA LYS A 166 1.12 8.15 -14.87
C LYS A 166 -0.12 7.29 -14.60
N MET A 167 -0.82 6.86 -15.64
CA MET A 167 -1.97 5.96 -15.50
C MET A 167 -1.55 4.57 -14.99
N TYR A 168 -0.43 4.02 -15.49
CA TYR A 168 0.11 2.75 -14.99
C TYR A 168 0.62 2.85 -13.55
N ASP A 169 1.32 3.92 -13.16
CA ASP A 169 1.76 4.15 -11.77
C ASP A 169 0.58 4.19 -10.80
N GLU A 170 -0.47 4.95 -11.13
CA GLU A 170 -1.70 4.99 -10.34
C GLU A 170 -2.39 3.63 -10.27
N PHE A 171 -2.41 2.88 -11.38
CA PHE A 171 -2.97 1.53 -11.40
C PHE A 171 -2.18 0.57 -10.50
N LEU A 172 -0.85 0.62 -10.54
CA LEU A 172 0.01 -0.19 -9.68
C LEU A 172 -0.17 0.17 -8.20
N ARG A 173 -0.26 1.47 -7.86
CA ARG A 173 -0.59 1.91 -6.49
C ARG A 173 -1.92 1.34 -6.02
N ARG A 174 -2.95 1.38 -6.85
CA ARG A 174 -4.27 0.82 -6.52
C ARG A 174 -4.22 -0.69 -6.30
N LEU A 175 -3.49 -1.41 -7.15
CA LEU A 175 -3.28 -2.85 -6.97
C LEU A 175 -2.59 -3.16 -5.65
N HIS A 176 -1.54 -2.41 -5.30
CA HIS A 176 -0.85 -2.60 -4.03
C HIS A 176 -1.75 -2.34 -2.81
N VAL A 177 -2.56 -1.27 -2.84
CA VAL A 177 -3.55 -1.00 -1.79
C VAL A 177 -4.57 -2.13 -1.71
N MET A 178 -5.04 -2.66 -2.85
CA MET A 178 -5.95 -3.80 -2.87
C MET A 178 -5.33 -5.06 -2.26
N GLU A 179 -4.08 -5.37 -2.59
CA GLU A 179 -3.35 -6.51 -2.05
C GLU A 179 -3.19 -6.43 -0.53
N ASN A 180 -2.79 -5.26 -0.01
CA ASN A 180 -2.70 -5.01 1.43
C ASN A 180 -4.06 -5.17 2.13
N ARG A 181 -5.14 -4.69 1.50
CA ARG A 181 -6.50 -4.86 2.03
C ARG A 181 -6.92 -6.32 2.04
N LEU A 182 -6.57 -7.09 1.01
CA LEU A 182 -6.86 -8.51 0.93
C LEU A 182 -6.12 -9.27 2.03
N SER A 183 -4.82 -9.03 2.18
CA SER A 183 -3.98 -9.61 3.24
C SER A 183 -4.55 -9.30 4.64
N SER A 184 -4.88 -8.04 4.91
CA SER A 184 -5.51 -7.65 6.18
C SER A 184 -6.86 -8.35 6.42
N THR A 185 -7.65 -8.54 5.37
CA THR A 185 -8.93 -9.26 5.46
C THR A 185 -8.70 -10.74 5.78
N THR A 186 -7.72 -11.38 5.15
CA THR A 186 -7.34 -12.77 5.43
C THR A 186 -6.92 -12.96 6.88
N SER A 187 -6.02 -12.12 7.41
CA SER A 187 -5.59 -12.21 8.82
C SER A 187 -6.76 -12.03 9.80
N ARG A 188 -7.73 -11.18 9.49
CA ARG A 188 -8.95 -11.01 10.31
C ARG A 188 -9.83 -12.26 10.29
N ILE A 189 -9.93 -12.93 9.15
CA ILE A 189 -10.69 -14.18 9.02
C ILE A 189 -10.03 -15.28 9.87
N GLU A 190 -8.70 -15.43 9.77
CA GLU A 190 -7.94 -16.40 10.57
C GLU A 190 -8.11 -16.17 12.08
N ALA A 191 -7.99 -14.91 12.53
CA ALA A 191 -8.22 -14.56 13.93
C ALA A 191 -9.65 -14.89 14.39
N THR A 192 -10.64 -14.68 13.52
CA THR A 192 -12.04 -15.02 13.81
C THR A 192 -12.25 -16.54 13.90
N GLN A 193 -11.61 -17.32 13.04
CA GLN A 193 -11.65 -18.78 13.07
C GLN A 193 -11.05 -19.32 14.37
N ALA A 194 -9.87 -18.84 14.78
CA ALA A 194 -9.24 -19.25 16.04
C ALA A 194 -10.11 -18.92 17.27
N ALA A 195 -10.77 -17.77 17.28
CA ALA A 195 -11.72 -17.40 18.34
C ALA A 195 -12.94 -18.33 18.37
N LEU A 196 -13.45 -18.74 17.20
CA LEU A 196 -14.56 -19.69 17.09
C LEU A 196 -14.18 -21.08 17.62
N GLU A 197 -13.00 -21.58 17.26
CA GLU A 197 -12.48 -22.87 17.78
C GLU A 197 -12.36 -22.86 19.30
N THR A 198 -11.83 -21.78 19.87
CA THR A 198 -11.73 -21.59 21.33
C THR A 198 -13.11 -21.61 21.98
N THR A 199 -14.09 -20.96 21.37
CA THR A 199 -15.48 -20.92 21.85
C THR A 199 -16.12 -22.31 21.80
N GLN A 200 -15.92 -23.06 20.71
CA GLN A 200 -16.42 -24.42 20.56
C GLN A 200 -15.82 -25.38 21.60
N SER A 201 -14.52 -25.29 21.84
CA SER A 201 -13.83 -26.07 22.88
C SER A 201 -14.42 -25.79 24.26
N THR A 202 -14.59 -24.51 24.59
CA THR A 202 -15.20 -24.08 25.86
C THR A 202 -16.63 -24.64 26.00
N LEU A 203 -17.45 -24.54 24.96
CA LEU A 203 -18.80 -25.11 24.96
C LEU A 203 -18.79 -26.63 25.20
N GLY A 204 -17.85 -27.35 24.58
CA GLY A 204 -17.67 -28.79 24.81
C GLY A 204 -17.34 -29.11 26.26
N THR A 205 -16.47 -28.33 26.90
CA THR A 205 -16.15 -28.51 28.34
C THR A 205 -17.37 -28.24 29.23
N THR A 206 -18.18 -27.22 28.93
CA THR A 206 -19.41 -26.93 29.66
C THR A 206 -20.44 -28.04 29.53
N GLN A 207 -20.60 -28.61 28.32
CA GLN A 207 -21.50 -29.74 28.09
C GLN A 207 -21.09 -30.99 28.90
N ALA A 208 -19.79 -31.30 28.96
CA ALA A 208 -19.28 -32.42 29.74
C ALA A 208 -19.50 -32.23 31.25
N ALA A 209 -19.31 -31.00 31.75
CA ALA A 209 -19.58 -30.66 33.15
C ALA A 209 -21.07 -30.80 33.49
N LEU A 210 -21.95 -30.37 32.58
CA LEU A 210 -23.40 -30.51 32.74
C LEU A 210 -23.82 -31.99 32.80
N ALA A 211 -23.29 -32.83 31.91
CA ALA A 211 -23.55 -34.27 31.91
C ALA A 211 -23.10 -34.93 33.23
N THR A 212 -21.95 -34.52 33.77
CA THR A 212 -21.45 -35.00 35.07
C THR A 212 -22.39 -34.60 36.21
N THR A 213 -22.89 -33.36 36.19
CA THR A 213 -23.83 -32.86 37.20
C THR A 213 -25.16 -33.60 37.15
N GLN A 214 -25.65 -33.89 35.94
CA GLN A 214 -26.89 -34.64 35.73
C GLN A 214 -26.78 -36.07 36.30
N ALA A 215 -25.68 -36.77 36.04
CA ALA A 215 -25.45 -38.11 36.59
C ALA A 215 -25.37 -38.13 38.13
N ALA A 216 -24.75 -37.10 38.72
CA ALA A 216 -24.70 -36.94 40.18
C ALA A 216 -26.09 -36.69 40.78
N LEU A 217 -26.94 -35.92 40.09
CA LEU A 217 -28.32 -35.67 40.51
C LEU A 217 -29.15 -36.96 40.47
N GLU A 218 -29.03 -37.75 39.40
CA GLU A 218 -29.71 -39.05 39.28
C GLU A 218 -29.30 -40.02 40.41
N THR A 219 -28.01 -40.05 40.75
CA THR A 219 -27.49 -40.86 41.87
C THR A 219 -28.11 -40.40 43.20
N THR A 220 -28.20 -39.09 43.41
CA THR A 220 -28.79 -38.50 44.63
C THR A 220 -30.28 -38.83 44.73
N GLN A 221 -31.00 -38.76 43.61
CA GLN A 221 -32.43 -39.10 43.52
C GLN A 221 -32.68 -40.57 43.90
N ALA A 222 -31.88 -41.49 43.36
CA ALA A 222 -32.00 -42.92 43.68
C ALA A 222 -31.72 -43.21 45.17
N ALA A 223 -30.74 -42.53 45.77
CA ALA A 223 -30.45 -42.64 47.20
C ALA A 223 -31.61 -42.11 48.07
N LEU A 224 -32.25 -41.02 47.65
CA LEU A 224 -33.43 -40.48 48.33
C LEU A 224 -34.62 -41.45 48.28
N GLU A 225 -34.90 -42.04 47.12
CA GLU A 225 -35.96 -43.05 46.96
C GLU A 225 -35.71 -44.27 47.86
N THR A 226 -34.47 -44.75 47.94
CA THR A 226 -34.08 -45.84 48.84
C THR A 226 -34.34 -45.47 50.31
N THR A 227 -33.99 -44.25 50.70
CA THR A 227 -34.19 -43.74 52.07
C THR A 227 -35.69 -43.63 52.40
N GLN A 228 -36.51 -43.15 51.46
CA GLN A 228 -37.95 -43.07 51.63
C GLN A 228 -38.60 -44.46 51.79
N ALA A 229 -38.16 -45.46 51.02
CA ALA A 229 -38.63 -46.83 51.16
C ALA A 229 -38.26 -47.45 52.53
N ALA A 230 -37.04 -47.20 53.01
CA ALA A 230 -36.61 -47.64 54.34
C ALA A 230 -37.43 -46.97 55.47
N LEU A 231 -37.73 -45.68 55.31
CA LEU A 231 -38.57 -44.93 56.25
C LEU A 231 -39.99 -45.50 56.28
N ALA A 232 -40.60 -45.77 55.12
CA ALA A 232 -41.94 -46.36 55.04
C ALA A 232 -41.99 -47.73 55.73
N THR A 233 -40.97 -48.57 55.53
CA THR A 233 -40.84 -49.87 56.21
C THR A 233 -40.75 -49.69 57.73
N THR A 234 -39.96 -48.72 58.20
CA THR A 234 -39.82 -48.42 59.63
C THR A 234 -41.15 -47.96 60.24
N GLN A 235 -41.87 -47.07 59.55
CA GLN A 235 -43.20 -46.62 59.98
C GLN A 235 -44.20 -47.78 60.08
N GLN A 236 -44.18 -48.74 59.15
CA GLN A 236 -45.02 -49.94 59.24
C GLN A 236 -44.69 -50.79 60.47
N ARG A 237 -43.40 -50.98 60.76
CA ARG A 237 -42.94 -51.71 61.95
C ARG A 237 -43.38 -51.02 63.25
N VAL A 238 -43.26 -49.69 63.31
CA VAL A 238 -43.75 -48.91 64.46
C VAL A 238 -45.24 -49.10 64.66
N LYS A 239 -46.07 -48.97 63.62
CA LYS A 239 -47.52 -49.22 63.69
C LYS A 239 -47.86 -50.64 64.16
N GLN A 240 -47.05 -51.63 63.77
CA GLN A 240 -47.25 -53.00 64.23
C GLN A 240 -46.91 -53.15 65.73
N LEU A 241 -45.81 -52.54 66.18
CA LEU A 241 -45.43 -52.53 67.59
C LEU A 241 -46.48 -51.81 68.44
N GLU A 242 -47.00 -50.66 68.00
CA GLU A 242 -48.09 -49.94 68.69
C GLU A 242 -49.32 -50.85 68.89
N ARG A 243 -49.71 -51.62 67.87
CA ARG A 243 -50.80 -52.61 67.98
C ARG A 243 -50.50 -53.72 68.98
N ILE A 244 -49.27 -54.25 68.98
CA ILE A 244 -48.85 -55.31 69.91
C ILE A 244 -48.89 -54.78 71.35
N VAL A 245 -48.33 -53.59 71.59
CA VAL A 245 -48.33 -52.93 72.90
C VAL A 245 -49.77 -52.70 73.38
N GLY A 246 -50.65 -52.21 72.52
CA GLY A 246 -52.07 -52.06 72.84
C GLY A 246 -52.74 -53.37 73.27
N ARG A 247 -52.46 -54.47 72.56
CA ARG A 247 -52.98 -55.80 72.91
C ARG A 247 -52.43 -56.31 74.24
N VAL A 248 -51.12 -56.17 74.47
CA VAL A 248 -50.50 -56.57 75.75
C VAL A 248 -51.11 -55.80 76.91
N LYS A 249 -51.33 -54.48 76.75
CA LYS A 249 -51.95 -53.67 77.79
C LYS A 249 -53.36 -54.17 78.15
N SER A 250 -54.19 -54.47 77.15
CA SER A 250 -55.52 -55.05 77.37
C SER A 250 -55.47 -56.40 78.09
N LEU A 251 -54.49 -57.25 77.78
CA LEU A 251 -54.33 -58.56 78.44
C LEU A 251 -53.88 -58.41 79.90
N VAL A 252 -53.01 -57.43 80.19
CA VAL A 252 -52.60 -57.12 81.56
C VAL A 252 -53.82 -56.66 82.37
N ASP A 253 -54.62 -55.74 81.84
CA ASP A 253 -55.84 -55.26 82.49
C ASP A 253 -56.80 -56.43 82.81
N GLU A 254 -56.94 -57.40 81.90
CA GLU A 254 -57.79 -58.61 82.10
C GLU A 254 -57.24 -59.54 83.20
N VAL A 255 -55.92 -59.76 83.26
CA VAL A 255 -55.28 -60.55 84.31
C VAL A 255 -55.43 -59.89 85.68
N ASP A 256 -55.28 -58.56 85.75
CA ASP A 256 -55.44 -57.81 87.00
C ASP A 256 -56.88 -57.91 87.52
N VAL A 257 -57.89 -57.83 86.65
CA VAL A 257 -59.30 -58.07 87.00
C VAL A 257 -59.51 -59.49 87.53
N ASN A 258 -58.98 -60.50 86.85
CA ASN A 258 -59.12 -61.90 87.27
C ASN A 258 -58.46 -62.17 88.64
N ASN A 259 -57.29 -61.59 88.89
CA ASN A 259 -56.63 -61.68 90.20
C ASN A 259 -57.43 -61.00 91.31
N ALA A 260 -58.05 -59.85 91.03
CA ALA A 260 -58.92 -59.18 91.98
C ALA A 260 -60.17 -60.00 92.33
N ILE A 261 -60.72 -60.75 91.37
CA ILE A 261 -61.85 -61.68 91.60
C ILE A 261 -61.39 -62.85 92.48
N ASN A 262 -60.24 -63.48 92.16
CA ASN A 262 -59.75 -64.66 92.89
C ASN A 262 -59.35 -64.38 94.33
N ASN A 263 -58.85 -63.19 94.66
CA ASN A 263 -58.49 -62.83 96.04
C ASN A 263 -59.69 -62.46 96.93
N ASN A 264 -60.89 -62.32 96.37
CA ASN A 264 -62.12 -61.98 97.10
C ASN A 264 -63.06 -63.18 97.35
N ASN A 265 -62.70 -64.38 96.88
CA ASN A 265 -63.39 -65.66 97.14
C ASN A 265 -62.57 -66.53 98.10
#